data_AF-A0A9D4M0T2-F1
#
_entry.id   AF-A0A9D4M0T2-F1
#
_cell.length_a   1.000
_cell.length_b   1.000
_cell.length_c   1.000
_cell.angle_alpha   90.00
_cell.angle_beta   90.00
_cell.angle_gamma   90.00
#
_symmetry.space_group_name_H-M   'P 1'
#
loop_
_entity.id
_entity.type
_entity.pdbx_description
1 polymer ?
#
loop_
_entity_poly.entity_id
_entity_poly.type
_entity_poly.pdbx_seq_one_letter_code
_entity_poly.pdbx_strand_id
1 'polypeptide(L)' 'MTSTKSQPAPEITISNVGIEKLLNSLSPFKAAGPNNINPRVLKELSKEISSILASIF' A
#
# COMPACT_ATOMS: atom_id res chain seq x y z
N MET A 1 29.22 -10.10 27.15
CA MET A 1 27.82 -10.14 26.68
C MET A 1 27.39 -8.72 26.31
N THR A 2 27.64 -8.30 25.07
CA THR A 2 27.22 -6.98 24.59
C THR A 2 25.84 -7.09 23.95
N SER A 3 24.82 -6.65 24.68
CA SER A 3 23.43 -6.59 24.21
C SER A 3 23.34 -5.58 23.06
N THR A 4 23.16 -6.06 21.83
CA THR A 4 22.89 -5.23 20.66
C THR A 4 21.51 -4.58 20.81
N LYS A 5 21.49 -3.30 21.21
CA LYS A 5 20.28 -2.49 21.25
C LYS A 5 19.80 -2.29 19.80
N SER A 6 18.76 -2.99 19.38
CA SER A 6 18.13 -2.80 18.08
C SER A 6 17.54 -1.39 18.01
N GLN A 7 17.94 -0.60 17.02
CA GLN A 7 17.27 0.67 16.78
C GLN A 7 15.82 0.44 16.35
N PRO A 8 14.86 1.25 16.84
CA PRO A 8 13.48 1.15 16.40
C PRO A 8 13.38 1.49 14.91
N ALA A 9 12.52 0.76 14.20
CA ALA A 9 12.23 1.06 12.79
C ALA A 9 11.65 2.48 12.67
N PRO A 10 11.94 3.20 11.58
CA PRO A 10 11.36 4.51 11.34
C PRO A 10 9.83 4.38 11.25
N GLU A 11 9.14 5.38 11.82
CA GLU A 11 7.68 5.48 11.78
C GLU A 11 7.22 5.72 10.34
N ILE A 12 6.40 4.81 9.80
CA ILE A 12 5.89 4.91 8.44
C ILE A 12 4.58 5.68 8.50
N THR A 13 4.55 6.87 7.89
CA THR A 13 3.31 7.61 7.69
C THR A 13 2.61 7.13 6.44
N ILE A 14 1.45 6.49 6.59
CA ILE A 14 0.60 6.08 5.48
C ILE A 14 -0.34 7.24 5.14
N SER A 15 -0.25 7.73 3.89
CA SER A 15 -1.04 8.87 3.41
C SER A 15 -1.84 8.49 2.17
N ASN A 16 -3.00 9.13 2.01
CA ASN A 16 -3.86 8.93 0.84
C ASN A 16 -3.09 9.13 -0.47
N VAL A 17 -2.28 10.20 -0.55
CA VAL A 17 -1.47 10.51 -1.73
C VAL A 17 -0.43 9.41 -2.00
N GLY A 18 0.18 8.86 -0.94
CA GLY A 18 1.14 7.74 -1.07
C GLY A 18 0.46 6.48 -1.60
N ILE A 19 -0.71 6.15 -1.06
CA ILE A 19 -1.51 5.00 -1.50
C ILE A 19 -1.97 5.18 -2.94
N GLU A 20 -2.52 6.34 -3.30
CA GLU A 20 -2.94 6.62 -4.68
C GLU A 20 -1.78 6.47 -5.65
N LYS A 21 -0.59 6.98 -5.32
CA LYS A 21 0.61 6.79 -6.14
C LYS A 21 0.97 5.32 -6.29
N LEU A 22 0.90 4.56 -5.19
CA LEU A 22 1.17 3.12 -5.20
C LEU A 22 0.18 2.37 -6.10
N LEU A 23 -1.13 2.59 -5.94
CA LEU A 23 -2.17 1.95 -6.73
C LEU A 23 -2.08 2.33 -8.21
N ASN A 24 -1.77 3.60 -8.51
CA ASN A 24 -1.59 4.06 -9.90
C ASN A 24 -0.33 3.51 -10.57
N SER A 25 0.68 3.11 -9.79
CA SER A 25 1.90 2.47 -10.30
C SER A 25 1.72 1.01 -10.71
N LEU A 26 0.58 0.39 -10.36
CA LEU A 26 0.32 -1.01 -10.68
C LEU A 26 0.17 -1.22 -12.20
N SER A 27 0.80 -2.28 -12.70
CA SER A 27 0.61 -2.72 -14.09
C SER A 27 -0.76 -3.39 -14.23
N PRO A 28 -1.64 -2.90 -15.14
CA PRO A 28 -3.00 -3.44 -15.29
C PRO A 28 -3.03 -4.86 -15.86
N PHE A 29 -1.93 -5.32 -16.46
CA PHE A 29 -1.81 -6.65 -17.07
C PHE A 29 -1.16 -7.69 -16.14
N LYS A 30 -0.85 -7.29 -14.89
CA LYS A 30 -0.29 -8.22 -13.91
C LYS A 30 -1.39 -9.16 -13.41
N ALA A 31 -0.99 -10.36 -12.99
CA ALA A 31 -1.90 -11.34 -12.44
C ALA A 31 -2.73 -10.75 -11.28
N ALA A 32 -3.98 -11.19 -11.20
CA ALA A 32 -4.86 -10.84 -10.10
C ALA A 32 -4.25 -11.29 -8.76
N GLY A 33 -4.54 -10.53 -7.69
CA GLY A 33 -4.10 -10.87 -6.35
C GLY A 33 -4.78 -12.14 -5.81
N PRO A 34 -4.45 -12.59 -4.59
CA PRO A 34 -5.02 -13.80 -3.98
C PRO A 34 -6.55 -13.79 -3.87
N ASN A 35 -7.16 -12.60 -3.85
CA ASN A 35 -8.61 -12.42 -3.84
C ASN A 35 -9.23 -12.30 -5.25
N ASN A 36 -8.47 -12.64 -6.30
CA ASN A 36 -8.83 -12.49 -7.71
C ASN A 36 -9.18 -11.03 -8.12
N ILE A 37 -8.63 -10.04 -7.42
CA ILE A 37 -8.80 -8.62 -7.76
C ILE A 37 -7.72 -8.22 -8.77
N ASN A 38 -8.16 -7.74 -9.93
CA ASN A 38 -7.27 -7.26 -10.96
C ASN A 38 -6.63 -5.91 -10.58
N PRO A 39 -5.33 -5.69 -10.87
CA PRO A 39 -4.66 -4.42 -10.60
C PRO A 39 -5.35 -3.22 -11.27
N ARG A 40 -6.01 -3.45 -12.42
CA ARG A 40 -6.81 -2.44 -13.11
C ARG A 40 -7.91 -1.85 -12.23
N VAL A 41 -8.63 -2.71 -11.49
CA VAL A 41 -9.72 -2.29 -10.61
C VAL A 41 -9.18 -1.43 -9.46
N LEU A 42 -8.05 -1.84 -8.87
CA LEU A 42 -7.39 -1.08 -7.81
C LEU A 42 -6.92 0.31 -8.26
N LYS A 43 -6.50 0.42 -9.53
CA LYS A 43 -6.08 1.67 -10.14
C LYS A 43 -7.27 2.60 -10.41
N GLU A 44 -8.33 2.06 -11.01
CA GLU A 44 -9.56 2.79 -11.30
C GLU A 44 -10.23 3.31 -10.01
N LEU A 45 -10.26 2.49 -8.95
CA LEU A 45 -10.85 2.83 -7.66
C LEU A 45 -9.88 3.51 -6.68
N SER A 46 -8.70 3.91 -7.15
CA SER A 46 -7.60 4.35 -6.25
C SER A 46 -7.98 5.52 -5.36
N LYS A 47 -8.83 6.43 -5.86
CA LYS A 47 -9.31 7.60 -5.11
C LYS A 47 -10.35 7.24 -4.06
N GLU A 48 -11.27 6.32 -4.37
CA GLU A 48 -12.30 5.91 -3.43
C GLU A 48 -11.71 5.08 -2.28
N ILE A 49 -10.72 4.22 -2.57
CA ILE A 49 -10.19 3.30 -1.56
C ILE A 49 -9.00 3.86 -0.78
N SER A 50 -8.36 4.96 -1.21
CA SER A 50 -7.17 5.50 -0.55
C SER A 50 -7.41 5.88 0.91
N SER A 51 -8.53 6.55 1.18
CA SER A 51 -8.89 6.96 2.55
C SER A 51 -9.15 5.79 3.49
N ILE A 52 -9.73 4.71 2.99
CA ILE A 52 -10.01 3.51 3.80
C ILE A 52 -8.69 2.79 4.10
N LEU A 53 -7.82 2.65 3.10
CA LEU A 53 -6.53 2.01 3.26
C LEU A 53 -5.62 2.77 4.24
N ALA A 54 -5.64 4.11 4.21
CA ALA A 54 -4.90 4.93 5.17
C ALA A 54 -5.43 4.86 6.61
N SER A 55 -6.67 4.39 6.80
CA SER A 55 -7.24 4.19 8.13
C SER A 55 -6.95 2.80 8.71
N ILE A 56 -6.67 1.81 7.86
CA ILE A 56 -6.44 0.41 8.27
C ILE A 56 -4.98 0.15 8.58
N PHE A 57 -4.07 0.78 7.83
CA PHE A 57 -2.63 0.62 7.94
C PHE A 57 -2.00 1.91 8.44
#